data_AF-A0A2M8NGV6-F1
#
_entry.id   AF-A0A2M8NGV6-F1
#
_cell.length_a   1.000
_cell.length_b   1.000
_cell.length_c   1.000
_cell.angle_alpha   90.00
_cell.angle_beta   90.00
_cell.angle_gamma   90.00
#
_symmetry.space_group_name_H-M   'P 1'
#
loop_
_entity.id
_entity.type
_entity.pdbx_description
1 polymer ?
#
loop_
_entity_poly.entity_id
_entity_poly.type
_entity_poly.pdbx_seq_one_letter_code
_entity_poly.pdbx_strand_id
1 'polypeptide(L)'
;RNQDTGELSMAIARNWDRETLTEGDAVFSRSVVMSALEQGTPIVTTNAQSDTRFQNAMSIVSNNMRSILCVPLVLRGVTVGVLYADNRITQAIFQPEYVPVFSAFGTQAAIAIENARMFRKVKDDLNDALTQLESLRIEIDETKVNRQVEEITESEYFKQLSESVRSLRQRNTGAENGT
;
A
#
# COMPACT_ATOMS: atom_id res chain seq x y z
N ARG A 1 9.36 6.58 2.55
CA ARG A 1 9.78 5.32 3.21
C ARG A 1 8.60 4.36 3.18
N ASN A 2 8.84 3.12 2.79
CA ASN A 2 7.87 2.04 3.01
C ASN A 2 7.70 1.87 4.54
N GLN A 3 6.47 1.76 5.02
CA GLN A 3 6.19 1.59 6.45
C GLN A 3 6.51 0.18 6.95
N ASP A 4 6.54 -0.80 6.04
CA ASP A 4 6.78 -2.22 6.38
C ASP A 4 8.28 -2.56 6.37
N THR A 5 9.04 -1.98 5.44
CA THR A 5 10.49 -2.26 5.30
C THR A 5 11.39 -1.13 5.78
N GLY A 6 10.86 0.07 6.01
CA GLY A 6 11.64 1.27 6.32
C GLY A 6 12.47 1.80 5.14
N GLU A 7 12.52 1.07 4.01
CA GLU A 7 13.32 1.43 2.86
C GLU A 7 12.72 2.59 2.06
N LEU A 8 13.58 3.29 1.33
CA LEU A 8 13.14 4.31 0.39
C LEU A 8 12.68 3.63 -0.89
N SER A 9 11.36 3.56 -1.08
CA SER A 9 10.77 3.26 -2.38
C SER A 9 10.63 4.54 -3.20
N MET A 10 10.94 4.42 -4.49
CA MET A 10 10.79 5.55 -5.41
C MET A 10 9.35 5.57 -5.93
N ALA A 11 8.58 6.57 -5.51
CA ALA A 11 7.19 6.69 -5.98
C ALA A 11 7.11 7.12 -7.45
N ILE A 12 7.98 8.05 -7.87
CA ILE A 12 8.06 8.52 -9.25
C ILE A 12 9.44 9.14 -9.50
N ALA A 13 9.99 8.92 -10.69
CA ALA A 13 11.16 9.65 -11.19
C ALA A 13 11.00 9.91 -12.68
N ARG A 14 11.53 11.05 -13.14
CA ARG A 14 11.51 11.45 -14.55
C ARG A 14 12.83 12.06 -14.97
N ASN A 15 13.22 11.84 -16.22
CA ASN A 15 14.34 12.52 -16.84
C ASN A 15 13.90 13.83 -17.54
N TRP A 16 14.86 14.51 -18.15
CA TRP A 16 14.62 15.74 -18.91
C TRP A 16 13.69 15.53 -20.12
N ASP A 17 13.77 14.35 -20.75
CA ASP A 17 12.92 13.94 -21.88
C ASP A 17 11.50 13.53 -21.46
N ARG A 18 11.15 13.74 -20.18
CA ARG A 18 9.86 13.45 -19.55
C ARG A 18 9.49 11.97 -19.48
N GLU A 19 10.45 11.10 -19.74
CA GLU A 19 10.29 9.66 -19.59
C GLU A 19 10.26 9.29 -18.11
N THR A 20 9.43 8.31 -17.76
CA THR A 20 9.36 7.80 -16.39
C THR A 20 10.47 6.79 -16.18
N LEU A 21 11.30 7.02 -15.16
CA LEU A 21 12.44 6.16 -14.84
C LEU A 21 12.00 5.00 -13.94
N THR A 22 12.58 3.83 -14.17
CA THR A 22 12.43 2.69 -13.25
C THR A 22 13.40 2.82 -12.08
N GLU A 23 13.21 2.04 -11.01
CA GLU A 23 14.10 2.08 -9.82
C GLU A 23 15.57 1.81 -10.15
N GLY A 24 15.86 1.07 -11.23
CA GLY A 24 17.24 0.81 -11.68
C GLY A 24 17.89 1.96 -12.43
N ASP A 25 17.09 2.80 -13.09
CA ASP A 25 17.58 3.89 -13.95
C ASP A 25 17.67 5.24 -13.22
N ALA A 26 16.93 5.37 -12.11
CA ALA A 26 16.89 6.58 -11.32
C ALA A 26 18.14 6.70 -10.44
N VAL A 27 19.02 7.61 -10.86
CA VAL A 27 20.26 7.90 -10.15
C VAL A 27 20.10 9.19 -9.34
N PHE A 28 20.15 9.07 -8.01
CA PHE A 28 20.07 10.18 -7.06
C PHE A 28 21.08 10.04 -5.92
N SER A 29 21.42 11.15 -5.26
CA SER A 29 22.30 11.12 -4.11
C SER A 29 21.58 10.62 -2.85
N ARG A 30 21.86 9.37 -2.45
CA ARG A 30 21.29 8.79 -1.21
C ARG A 30 21.64 9.60 0.04
N SER A 31 22.87 10.12 0.13
CA SER A 31 23.30 10.94 1.27
C SER A 31 22.50 12.24 1.39
N VAL A 32 22.22 12.91 0.27
CA VAL A 32 21.42 14.13 0.25
C VAL A 32 19.96 13.84 0.64
N VAL A 33 19.39 12.76 0.09
CA VAL A 33 18.03 12.34 0.41
C VAL A 33 17.90 11.97 1.89
N MET A 34 18.82 11.17 2.43
CA MET A 34 18.81 10.79 3.85
C MET A 34 18.97 11.99 4.77
N SER A 35 19.91 12.90 4.46
CA SER A 35 20.11 14.13 5.24
C SER A 35 18.84 14.99 5.27
N ALA A 36 18.17 15.19 4.13
CA ALA A 36 16.92 15.94 4.09
C ALA A 36 15.77 15.25 4.85
N LEU A 37 15.71 13.91 4.82
CA LEU A 37 14.74 13.13 5.57
C LEU A 37 14.92 13.28 7.09
N GLU A 38 16.16 13.18 7.55
CA GLU A 38 16.53 13.23 8.96
C GLU A 38 16.39 14.63 9.54
N GLN A 39 16.85 15.64 8.81
CA GLN A 39 16.83 17.03 9.27
C GLN A 39 15.47 17.70 9.10
N GLY A 40 14.65 17.21 8.15
CA GLY A 40 13.37 17.84 7.82
C GLY A 40 13.50 19.23 7.19
N THR A 41 14.72 19.61 6.75
CA THR A 41 15.02 20.89 6.13
C THR A 41 15.45 20.73 4.67
N PRO A 42 15.09 21.69 3.77
CA PRO A 42 15.56 21.67 2.39
C PRO A 42 17.08 21.75 2.27
N ILE A 43 17.63 21.00 1.31
CA ILE A 43 19.03 21.02 0.92
C ILE A 43 19.11 21.52 -0.51
N VAL A 44 19.88 22.58 -0.71
CA VAL A 44 20.19 23.13 -2.03
C VAL A 44 21.70 23.28 -2.18
N THR A 45 22.21 22.93 -3.36
CA THR A 45 23.59 23.19 -3.73
C THR A 45 23.69 23.58 -5.20
N THR A 46 24.43 24.65 -5.46
CA THR A 46 24.67 25.20 -6.80
C THR A 46 25.81 24.47 -7.51
N ASN A 47 26.74 23.89 -6.74
CA ASN A 47 27.80 23.00 -7.19
C ASN A 47 28.11 21.93 -6.13
N ALA A 48 27.49 20.75 -6.28
CA ALA A 48 27.62 19.65 -5.33
C ALA A 48 29.05 19.09 -5.21
N GLN A 49 29.88 19.23 -6.26
CA GLN A 49 31.27 18.77 -6.24
C GLN A 49 32.18 19.67 -5.38
N SER A 50 31.87 20.96 -5.29
CA SER A 50 32.63 21.91 -4.47
C SER A 50 32.06 22.09 -3.06
N ASP A 51 30.86 21.58 -2.80
CA ASP A 51 30.18 21.73 -1.52
C ASP A 51 30.81 20.80 -0.46
N THR A 52 31.44 21.40 0.55
CA THR A 52 32.11 20.67 1.65
C THR A 52 31.18 19.72 2.39
N ARG A 53 29.86 19.97 2.39
CA ARG A 53 28.86 19.07 3.00
C ARG A 53 28.76 17.73 2.27
N PHE A 54 29.22 17.66 1.03
CA PHE A 54 29.04 16.53 0.13
C PHE A 54 30.36 15.98 -0.47
N GLN A 55 31.52 16.48 -0.07
CA GLN A 55 32.82 16.06 -0.60
C GLN A 55 33.11 14.55 -0.47
N ASN A 56 32.53 13.89 0.54
CA ASN A 56 32.68 12.44 0.76
C ASN A 56 31.51 11.61 0.20
N ALA A 57 30.53 12.24 -0.43
CA ALA A 57 29.39 11.54 -1.00
C ALA A 57 29.80 10.90 -2.35
N MET A 58 30.19 9.63 -2.32
CA MET A 58 30.55 8.87 -3.54
C MET A 58 29.49 8.98 -4.63
N SER A 59 28.21 9.03 -4.25
CA SER A 59 27.06 9.20 -5.17
C SER A 59 27.06 10.53 -5.95
N ILE A 60 27.68 11.59 -5.45
CA ILE A 60 27.73 12.90 -6.11
C ILE A 60 28.91 12.95 -7.09
N VAL A 61 30.05 12.39 -6.67
CA VAL A 61 31.25 12.31 -7.48
C VAL A 61 31.06 11.35 -8.66
N SER A 62 30.48 10.16 -8.42
CA SER A 62 30.28 9.15 -9.46
C SER A 62 29.29 9.56 -10.54
N ASN A 63 28.32 10.41 -10.20
CA ASN A 63 27.22 10.79 -11.10
C ASN A 63 27.35 12.21 -11.67
N ASN A 64 28.48 12.87 -11.42
CA ASN A 64 28.79 14.22 -11.90
C ASN A 64 27.66 15.23 -11.62
N MET A 65 27.03 15.12 -10.45
CA MET A 65 25.91 15.98 -10.07
C MET A 65 26.44 17.39 -9.81
N ARG A 66 25.87 18.38 -10.50
CA ARG A 66 26.31 19.79 -10.41
C ARG A 66 25.37 20.60 -9.56
N SER A 67 24.09 20.67 -9.90
CA SER A 67 23.10 21.36 -9.06
C SER A 67 22.13 20.33 -8.47
N ILE A 68 21.83 20.43 -7.17
CA ILE A 68 20.88 19.54 -6.51
C ILE A 68 19.92 20.37 -5.66
N LEU A 69 18.65 20.02 -5.73
CA LEU A 69 17.58 20.47 -4.86
C LEU A 69 16.91 19.25 -4.23
N CYS A 70 16.83 19.25 -2.91
CA CYS A 70 16.20 18.20 -2.15
C CYS A 70 15.29 18.85 -1.10
N VAL A 71 13.98 18.68 -1.25
CA VAL A 71 12.97 19.30 -0.40
C VAL A 71 12.19 18.21 0.33
N PRO A 72 12.24 18.17 1.67
CA PRO A 72 11.45 17.21 2.42
C PRO A 72 9.96 17.56 2.34
N LEU A 73 9.13 16.52 2.19
CA LEU A 73 7.69 16.63 2.21
C LEU A 73 7.25 16.47 3.67
N VAL A 74 7.09 17.59 4.38
CA VAL A 74 6.76 17.59 5.81
C VAL A 74 5.27 17.88 5.99
N LEU A 75 4.59 17.02 6.74
CA LEU A 75 3.20 17.19 7.13
C LEU A 75 3.07 17.00 8.64
N ARG A 76 2.55 18.01 9.35
CA ARG A 76 2.34 17.98 10.81
C ARG A 76 3.60 17.55 11.60
N GLY A 77 4.77 18.02 11.16
CA GLY A 77 6.06 17.70 11.80
C GLY A 77 6.67 16.34 11.42
N VAL A 78 6.02 15.58 10.55
CA VAL A 78 6.51 14.28 10.07
C VAL A 78 6.91 14.38 8.60
N THR A 79 8.12 13.93 8.28
CA THR A 79 8.58 13.84 6.89
C THR A 79 7.99 12.61 6.22
N VAL A 80 7.02 12.81 5.32
CA VAL A 80 6.34 11.73 4.59
C VAL A 80 7.11 11.27 3.34
N GLY A 81 8.03 12.10 2.84
CA GLY A 81 8.84 11.81 1.67
C GLY A 81 9.81 12.93 1.32
N VAL A 82 10.40 12.87 0.12
CA VAL A 82 11.33 13.88 -0.40
C VAL A 82 11.02 14.13 -1.87
N LEU A 83 11.06 15.41 -2.26
CA LEU A 83 11.16 15.86 -3.64
C LEU A 83 12.65 16.08 -3.97
N TYR A 84 13.17 15.32 -4.92
CA TYR A 84 14.55 15.41 -5.37
C TYR A 84 14.60 15.87 -6.83
N ALA A 85 15.46 16.83 -7.12
CA ALA A 85 15.77 17.27 -8.47
C ALA A 85 17.28 17.54 -8.57
N ASP A 86 17.90 17.11 -9.66
CA ASP A 86 19.29 17.40 -9.94
C ASP A 86 19.51 17.83 -11.40
N ASN A 87 20.66 18.45 -11.64
CA ASN A 87 21.17 18.74 -12.96
C ASN A 87 22.66 18.43 -13.02
N ARG A 88 23.07 17.71 -14.07
CA ARG A 88 24.44 17.24 -14.28
C ARG A 88 25.21 18.08 -15.31
N ILE A 89 24.53 18.96 -16.04
CA ILE A 89 25.10 19.76 -17.13
C ILE A 89 25.41 21.17 -16.62
N THR A 90 24.42 21.83 -16.03
CA THR A 90 24.49 23.25 -15.68
C THR A 90 24.52 23.44 -14.16
N GLN A 91 25.43 24.30 -13.70
CA GLN A 91 25.51 24.73 -12.30
C GLN A 91 24.50 25.84 -12.00
N ALA A 92 24.22 26.07 -10.72
CA ALA A 92 23.40 27.19 -10.25
C ALA A 92 21.96 27.28 -10.83
N ILE A 93 21.39 26.16 -11.29
CA ILE A 93 19.97 26.09 -11.65
C ILE A 93 19.10 26.25 -10.41
N PHE A 94 19.45 25.54 -9.33
CA PHE A 94 18.75 25.65 -8.06
C PHE A 94 19.46 26.65 -7.17
N GLN A 95 18.90 27.84 -7.09
CA GLN A 95 19.37 28.89 -6.19
C GLN A 95 18.58 28.89 -4.87
N PRO A 96 19.19 29.32 -3.76
CA PRO A 96 18.52 29.38 -2.45
C PRO A 96 17.22 30.19 -2.47
N GLU A 97 17.11 31.20 -3.33
CA GLU A 97 15.92 32.03 -3.52
C GLU A 97 14.68 31.25 -4.01
N TYR A 98 14.85 30.10 -4.67
CA TYR A 98 13.74 29.26 -5.13
C TYR A 98 13.28 28.24 -4.09
N VAL A 99 14.05 28.03 -3.02
CA VAL A 99 13.71 27.07 -1.96
C VAL A 99 12.32 27.31 -1.36
N PRO A 100 11.86 28.56 -1.08
CA PRO A 100 10.51 28.81 -0.58
C PRO A 100 9.42 28.31 -1.53
N VAL A 101 9.60 28.50 -2.84
CA VAL A 101 8.63 28.05 -3.86
C VAL A 101 8.53 26.54 -3.87
N PHE A 102 9.67 25.84 -3.94
CA PHE A 102 9.69 24.38 -3.91
C PHE A 102 9.22 23.80 -2.58
N SER A 103 9.48 24.48 -1.47
CA SER A 103 8.97 24.09 -0.15
C SER A 103 7.45 24.19 -0.10
N ALA A 104 6.86 25.25 -0.65
CA ALA A 104 5.41 25.39 -0.75
C ALA A 104 4.78 24.28 -1.62
N PHE A 105 5.41 23.95 -2.76
CA PHE A 105 5.01 22.79 -3.57
C PHE A 105 5.13 21.48 -2.78
N GLY A 106 6.23 21.31 -2.03
CA GLY A 106 6.45 20.15 -1.18
C GLY A 106 5.37 19.98 -0.12
N THR A 107 4.93 21.08 0.51
CA THR A 107 3.80 21.05 1.47
C THR A 107 2.51 20.58 0.80
N GLN A 108 2.17 21.11 -0.37
CA GLN A 108 0.96 20.68 -1.09
C GLN A 108 1.03 19.20 -1.53
N ALA A 109 2.21 18.76 -1.99
CA ALA A 109 2.44 17.37 -2.34
C ALA A 109 2.30 16.45 -1.10
N ALA A 110 2.83 16.85 0.06
CA ALA A 110 2.71 16.10 1.31
C ALA A 110 1.24 15.91 1.70
N ILE A 111 0.42 16.97 1.61
CA ILE A 111 -1.03 16.91 1.86
C ILE A 111 -1.72 15.95 0.89
N ALA A 112 -1.43 16.06 -0.41
CA ALA A 112 -2.06 15.21 -1.43
C ALA A 112 -1.70 13.73 -1.25
N ILE A 113 -0.44 13.43 -0.92
CA ILE A 113 0.03 12.06 -0.64
C ILE A 113 -0.70 11.50 0.57
N GLU A 114 -0.81 12.27 1.65
CA GLU A 114 -1.50 11.82 2.86
C GLU A 114 -2.99 11.60 2.61
N ASN A 115 -3.65 12.51 1.87
CA ASN A 115 -5.05 12.35 1.49
C ASN A 115 -5.28 11.08 0.67
N ALA A 116 -4.41 10.79 -0.31
CA ALA A 116 -4.49 9.58 -1.11
C ALA A 116 -4.28 8.31 -0.27
N ARG A 117 -3.39 8.38 0.73
CA ARG A 117 -3.13 7.28 1.67
C ARG A 117 -4.34 7.04 2.58
N MET A 118 -4.91 8.10 3.14
CA MET A 118 -6.12 8.03 3.98
C MET A 118 -7.30 7.48 3.19
N PHE A 119 -7.51 7.96 1.95
CA PHE A 119 -8.57 7.47 1.09
C PHE A 119 -8.42 5.98 0.78
N ARG A 120 -7.19 5.52 0.48
CA ARG A 120 -6.90 4.11 0.26
C ARG A 120 -7.23 3.27 1.49
N LYS A 121 -6.81 3.71 2.68
CA LYS A 121 -7.12 3.03 3.94
C LYS A 121 -8.63 2.89 4.17
N VAL A 122 -9.39 3.97 4.00
CA VAL A 122 -10.85 3.94 4.14
C VAL A 122 -11.49 2.98 3.14
N LYS A 123 -10.98 2.94 1.91
CA LYS A 123 -11.46 2.00 0.88
C LYS A 123 -11.16 0.54 1.25
N ASP A 124 -9.98 0.27 1.77
CA ASP A 124 -9.56 -1.07 2.19
C ASP A 124 -10.40 -1.53 3.40
N ASP A 125 -10.57 -0.67 4.41
CA ASP A 125 -11.43 -0.94 5.57
C ASP A 125 -12.89 -1.23 5.16
N LEU A 126 -13.40 -0.52 4.14
CA LEU A 126 -14.74 -0.76 3.59
C LEU A 126 -14.84 -2.13 2.88
N ASN A 127 -13.82 -2.50 2.09
CA ASN A 127 -13.81 -3.80 1.43
C ASN A 127 -13.77 -4.94 2.45
N ASP A 128 -12.94 -4.81 3.49
CA ASP A 128 -12.85 -5.80 4.57
C ASP A 128 -14.19 -5.95 5.30
N ALA A 129 -14.88 -4.85 5.59
CA ALA A 129 -16.21 -4.88 6.19
C ALA A 129 -17.26 -5.54 5.29
N LEU A 130 -17.21 -5.30 3.97
CA LEU A 130 -18.10 -5.96 3.01
C LEU A 130 -17.85 -7.47 2.97
N THR A 131 -16.60 -7.91 2.94
CA THR A 131 -16.24 -9.32 2.99
C THR A 131 -16.73 -9.99 4.28
N GLN A 132 -16.63 -9.32 5.42
CA GLN A 132 -17.17 -9.82 6.69
C GLN A 132 -18.70 -9.95 6.68
N LEU A 133 -19.42 -8.98 6.09
CA LEU A 133 -20.87 -9.06 5.94
C LEU A 133 -21.28 -10.23 5.04
N GLU A 134 -20.54 -10.48 3.96
CA GLU A 134 -20.78 -11.61 3.07
C GLU A 134 -20.57 -12.94 3.79
N SER A 135 -19.49 -13.10 4.57
CA SER A 135 -19.25 -14.34 5.32
C SER A 135 -20.32 -14.59 6.38
N LEU A 136 -20.74 -13.55 7.12
CA LEU A 136 -21.81 -13.65 8.11
C LEU A 136 -23.15 -14.03 7.47
N ARG A 137 -23.44 -13.48 6.29
CA ARG A 137 -24.67 -13.82 5.56
C ARG A 137 -24.69 -15.29 5.17
N ILE A 138 -23.58 -15.83 4.66
CA ILE A 138 -23.47 -17.25 4.31
C ILE A 138 -23.68 -18.13 5.55
N GLU A 139 -23.05 -17.79 6.67
CA GLU A 139 -23.21 -18.53 7.93
C GLU A 139 -24.66 -18.50 8.46
N ILE A 140 -25.33 -17.35 8.38
CA ILE A 140 -26.75 -17.23 8.76
C ILE A 140 -27.64 -18.08 7.84
N ASP A 141 -27.37 -18.12 6.54
CA ASP A 141 -28.16 -18.93 5.62
C ASP A 141 -27.94 -20.44 5.89
N GLU A 142 -26.72 -20.89 6.15
CA GLU A 142 -26.43 -22.28 6.54
C GLU A 142 -27.11 -22.69 7.85
N THR A 143 -27.01 -21.84 8.89
CA THR A 143 -27.64 -22.11 10.19
C THR A 143 -29.17 -22.15 10.08
N LYS A 144 -29.78 -21.29 9.25
CA LYS A 144 -31.22 -21.34 8.96
C LYS A 144 -31.62 -22.61 8.22
N VAL A 145 -30.85 -23.03 7.22
CA VAL A 145 -31.11 -24.28 6.48
C VAL A 145 -31.03 -25.48 7.42
N ASN A 146 -29.98 -25.58 8.23
CA ASN A 146 -29.83 -26.67 9.19
C ASN A 146 -30.99 -26.71 10.20
N ARG A 147 -31.38 -25.55 10.72
CA ARG A 147 -32.54 -25.46 11.63
C ARG A 147 -33.84 -25.93 10.97
N GLN A 148 -34.08 -25.56 9.71
CA GLN A 148 -35.27 -26.04 8.99
C GLN A 148 -35.24 -27.55 8.75
N VAL A 149 -34.07 -28.11 8.45
CA VAL A 149 -33.90 -29.56 8.32
C VAL A 149 -34.17 -30.26 9.66
N GLU A 150 -33.68 -29.73 10.78
CA GLU A 150 -34.01 -30.23 12.12
C GLU A 150 -35.52 -30.16 12.40
N GLU A 151 -36.17 -29.02 12.16
CA GLU A 151 -37.61 -28.87 12.36
C GLU A 151 -38.44 -29.84 11.49
N ILE A 152 -38.03 -30.10 10.24
CA ILE A 152 -38.69 -31.05 9.35
C ILE A 152 -38.45 -32.50 9.80
N THR A 153 -37.21 -32.85 10.18
CA THR A 153 -36.86 -34.21 10.59
C THR A 153 -37.47 -34.59 11.93
N GLU A 154 -37.65 -33.62 12.84
CA GLU A 154 -38.31 -33.85 14.12
C GLU A 154 -39.84 -33.87 14.04
N SER A 155 -40.43 -33.46 12.92
CA SER A 155 -41.86 -33.55 12.66
C SER A 155 -42.39 -34.97 12.84
N GLU A 156 -43.53 -35.09 13.51
CA GLU A 156 -44.27 -36.35 13.67
C GLU A 156 -44.51 -37.06 12.32
N TYR A 157 -44.76 -36.27 11.26
CA TYR A 157 -44.97 -36.82 9.92
C TYR A 157 -43.71 -37.50 9.37
N PHE A 158 -42.53 -36.89 9.56
CA PHE A 158 -41.27 -37.44 9.07
C PHE A 158 -40.82 -38.65 9.89
N LYS A 159 -41.02 -38.63 11.21
CA LYS A 159 -40.80 -39.79 12.11
C LYS A 159 -41.68 -40.97 11.70
N GLN A 160 -42.97 -40.75 11.48
CA GLN A 160 -43.89 -41.81 11.02
C GLN A 160 -43.50 -42.35 9.63
N LEU A 161 -43.10 -41.48 8.70
CA LEU A 161 -42.69 -41.88 7.35
C LEU A 161 -41.43 -42.76 7.40
N SER A 162 -40.44 -42.36 8.19
CA SER A 162 -39.17 -43.08 8.34
C SER A 162 -39.34 -44.44 9.04
N GLU A 163 -40.20 -44.53 10.07
CA GLU A 163 -40.59 -45.81 10.68
C GLU A 163 -41.32 -46.71 9.69
N SER A 164 -42.25 -46.17 8.90
CA SER A 164 -42.99 -46.92 7.89
C SER A 164 -42.08 -47.51 6.82
N VAL A 165 -41.14 -46.71 6.28
CA VAL A 165 -40.14 -47.17 5.31
C VAL A 165 -39.22 -48.25 5.89
N ARG A 166 -38.82 -48.12 7.16
CA ARG A 166 -38.01 -49.12 7.87
C ARG A 166 -38.74 -50.44 8.00
N SER A 167 -40.03 -50.40 8.33
CA SER A 167 -40.89 -51.58 8.43
C SER A 167 -41.09 -52.29 7.08
N LEU A 168 -41.20 -51.54 5.98
CA LEU A 168 -41.31 -52.08 4.63
C LEU A 168 -40.01 -52.74 4.16
N ARG A 169 -38.86 -52.14 4.44
CA ARG A 169 -37.56 -52.76 4.15
C ARG A 169 -37.38 -54.07 4.89
N GLN A 170 -37.67 -54.13 6.19
CA GLN A 170 -37.56 -55.36 6.98
C GLN A 170 -38.48 -56.48 6.47
N ARG A 171 -39.69 -56.15 5.99
CA ARG A 171 -40.58 -57.13 5.36
C ARG A 171 -40.02 -57.68 4.06
N ASN A 172 -39.41 -56.85 3.22
CA ASN A 172 -38.81 -57.32 1.97
C ASN A 172 -37.49 -58.08 2.18
N THR A 173 -36.65 -57.71 3.14
CA THR A 173 -35.40 -58.46 3.43
C THR A 173 -35.66 -59.82 4.08
N GLY A 174 -36.79 -59.97 4.79
CA GLY A 174 -37.24 -61.27 5.29
C GLY A 174 -37.83 -62.18 4.20
N ALA A 175 -38.23 -61.64 3.05
CA ALA A 175 -38.78 -62.40 1.94
C ALA A 175 -37.69 -62.94 0.99
N GLU A 176 -36.51 -62.32 0.91
CA GLU A 176 -35.40 -62.77 0.04
C GLU A 176 -34.49 -63.84 0.67
N ASN A 177 -34.45 -63.98 2.00
CA ASN A 177 -33.68 -65.04 2.68
C ASN A 177 -34.50 -66.33 2.94
N GLY A 178 -35.67 -66.45 2.29
CA GLY A 178 -36.69 -67.48 2.58
C GLY A 178 -36.96 -68.49 1.47
N THR A 179 -36.13 -68.58 0.43
CA THR A 179 -36.21 -69.59 -0.65
C THR A 179 -34.83 -69.84 -1.23
#